data_AF-A0A7M2VBN4-F1
#
_entry.id   AF-A0A7M2VBN4-F1
#
_cell.length_a   1.000
_cell.length_b   1.000
_cell.length_c   1.000
_cell.angle_alpha   90.00
_cell.angle_beta   90.00
_cell.angle_gamma   90.00
#
_symmetry.space_group_name_H-M   'P 1'
#
loop_
_entity.id
_entity.type
_entity.pdbx_description
1 polymer ?
#
loop_
_entity_poly.entity_id
_entity_poly.type
_entity_poly.pdbx_seq_one_letter_code
_entity_poly.pdbx_strand_id
1 'polypeptide(L)'
;MNNASLEERIDAINWNSSCTAYGPANDVPELLLQLASDDHEAAMTACHKLWCGLCHQHVSMAPAGYIALPFILEILDSADELLTVEILDILWGFAQCCIETGPHAPDYFEPTRERLIVELPRFSLLSEHSNELISHFASEIIKSLSQR
;
A
#
# COMPACT_ATOMS: atom_id res chain seq x y z
N MET A 1 -5.35 -6.94 -26.76
CA MET A 1 -5.91 -6.81 -25.40
C MET A 1 -5.87 -5.32 -25.10
N ASN A 2 -7.00 -4.68 -24.83
CA ASN A 2 -6.97 -3.31 -24.31
C ASN A 2 -6.33 -3.40 -22.92
N ASN A 3 -5.12 -2.89 -22.77
CA ASN A 3 -4.60 -2.60 -21.43
C ASN A 3 -5.35 -1.36 -20.96
N ALA A 4 -6.32 -1.56 -20.08
CA ALA A 4 -7.00 -0.45 -19.42
C ALA A 4 -5.96 0.39 -18.66
N SER A 5 -6.10 1.71 -18.67
CA SER A 5 -5.22 2.61 -17.94
C SER A 5 -5.33 2.39 -16.43
N LEU A 6 -4.37 2.94 -15.66
CA LEU A 6 -4.44 2.96 -14.20
C LEU A 6 -5.77 3.60 -13.72
N GLU A 7 -6.13 4.73 -14.30
CA GLU A 7 -7.38 5.46 -14.03
C GLU A 7 -8.62 4.62 -14.33
N GLU A 8 -8.70 4.01 -15.52
CA GLU A 8 -9.85 3.15 -15.88
C GLU A 8 -10.02 1.97 -14.91
N ARG A 9 -8.92 1.42 -14.40
CA ARG A 9 -8.96 0.32 -13.42
C ARG A 9 -9.35 0.78 -12.02
N ILE A 10 -8.93 1.97 -11.60
CA ILE A 10 -9.30 2.58 -10.32
C ILE A 10 -10.80 2.93 -10.35
N ASP A 11 -11.28 3.55 -11.43
CA ASP A 11 -12.68 3.98 -11.59
C ASP A 11 -13.67 2.83 -11.72
N ALA A 12 -13.20 1.66 -12.17
CA ALA A 12 -14.03 0.47 -12.28
C ALA A 12 -14.43 -0.13 -10.91
N ILE A 13 -13.80 0.30 -9.81
CA ILE A 13 -14.05 -0.21 -8.47
C ILE A 13 -15.15 0.61 -7.78
N ASN A 14 -16.09 -0.07 -7.13
CA ASN A 14 -17.08 0.59 -6.29
C ASN A 14 -16.49 0.92 -4.91
N TRP A 15 -15.70 1.99 -4.81
CA TRP A 15 -15.03 2.37 -3.56
C TRP A 15 -15.98 2.67 -2.39
N ASN A 16 -17.22 3.09 -2.70
CA ASN A 16 -18.26 3.34 -1.70
C ASN A 16 -18.70 2.07 -0.96
N SER A 17 -18.40 0.87 -1.46
CA SER A 17 -18.66 -0.40 -0.75
C SER A 17 -17.54 -0.78 0.24
N SER A 18 -16.53 0.07 0.42
CA SER A 18 -15.43 -0.12 1.36
C SER A 18 -15.23 1.13 2.23
N CYS A 19 -14.31 1.06 3.17
CA CYS A 19 -14.01 2.16 4.08
C CYS A 19 -12.51 2.30 4.38
N THR A 20 -12.13 3.52 4.76
CA THR A 20 -10.89 3.90 5.41
C THR A 20 -11.10 3.97 6.93
N ALA A 21 -10.06 4.31 7.67
CA ALA A 21 -10.14 4.64 9.09
C ALA A 21 -11.11 5.82 9.39
N TYR A 22 -11.44 6.65 8.39
CA TYR A 22 -12.25 7.85 8.56
C TYR A 22 -13.66 7.76 7.96
N GLY A 23 -14.05 6.62 7.39
CA GLY A 23 -15.38 6.41 6.82
C GLY A 23 -15.33 5.89 5.38
N PRO A 24 -16.34 6.16 4.55
CA PRO A 24 -16.40 5.68 3.17
C PRO A 24 -15.15 6.04 2.36
N ALA A 25 -14.66 5.10 1.54
CA ALA A 25 -13.41 5.25 0.78
C ALA A 25 -13.54 6.09 -0.51
N ASN A 26 -14.40 7.11 -0.49
CA ASN A 26 -14.77 7.87 -1.69
C ASN A 26 -13.63 8.71 -2.26
N ASP A 27 -12.65 9.07 -1.42
CA ASP A 27 -11.49 9.88 -1.77
C ASP A 27 -10.28 9.04 -2.24
N VAL A 28 -10.25 7.75 -1.92
CA VAL A 28 -9.15 6.84 -2.29
C VAL A 28 -8.83 6.83 -3.80
N PRO A 29 -9.82 6.87 -4.73
CA PRO A 29 -9.53 6.92 -6.16
C PRO A 29 -8.68 8.13 -6.56
N GLU A 30 -9.11 9.31 -6.12
CA GLU A 30 -8.41 10.56 -6.42
C GLU A 30 -7.02 10.58 -5.78
N LEU A 31 -6.91 10.06 -4.55
CA LEU A 31 -5.62 9.95 -3.86
C LEU A 31 -4.66 9.00 -4.58
N LEU A 32 -5.12 7.87 -5.13
CA LEU A 32 -4.28 6.96 -5.91
C LEU A 32 -3.80 7.61 -7.22
N LEU A 33 -4.65 8.40 -7.87
CA LEU A 33 -4.26 9.16 -9.07
C LEU A 33 -3.27 10.28 -8.76
N GLN A 34 -3.45 10.99 -7.64
CA GLN A 34 -2.50 11.99 -7.17
C GLN A 34 -1.16 11.35 -6.79
N LEU A 35 -1.19 10.19 -6.12
CA LEU A 35 0.00 9.41 -5.80
C LEU A 35 0.79 9.02 -7.06
N ALA A 36 0.09 8.72 -8.16
CA ALA A 36 0.68 8.35 -9.44
C ALA A 36 1.10 9.55 -10.32
N SER A 37 0.86 10.79 -9.87
CA SER A 37 1.08 11.98 -10.67
C SER A 37 2.54 12.45 -10.66
N ASP A 38 2.95 13.18 -11.70
CA ASP A 38 4.27 13.83 -11.76
C ASP A 38 4.38 15.06 -10.83
N ASP A 39 3.29 15.49 -10.20
CA ASP A 39 3.30 16.56 -9.19
C ASP A 39 3.71 15.97 -7.84
N HIS A 40 4.99 16.14 -7.51
CA HIS A 40 5.59 15.57 -6.31
C HIS A 40 4.89 16.03 -5.02
N GLU A 41 4.46 17.28 -4.92
CA GLU A 41 3.75 17.77 -3.74
C GLU A 41 2.37 17.14 -3.60
N ALA A 42 1.67 16.94 -4.73
CA ALA A 42 0.41 16.22 -4.76
C ALA A 42 0.60 14.74 -4.38
N ALA A 43 1.63 14.08 -4.91
CA ALA A 43 1.95 12.68 -4.62
C ALA A 43 2.27 12.48 -3.14
N MET A 44 3.12 13.32 -2.54
CA MET A 44 3.47 13.25 -1.12
C MET A 44 2.26 13.52 -0.22
N THR A 45 1.44 14.52 -0.56
CA THR A 45 0.19 14.81 0.16
C THR A 45 -0.77 13.63 0.09
N ALA A 46 -0.92 13.02 -1.08
CA ALA A 46 -1.77 11.87 -1.27
C ALA A 46 -1.26 10.64 -0.51
N CYS A 47 0.05 10.39 -0.53
CA CYS A 47 0.68 9.30 0.21
C CYS A 47 0.40 9.41 1.71
N HIS A 48 0.57 10.60 2.29
CA HIS A 48 0.27 10.82 3.70
C HIS A 48 -1.22 10.55 4.06
N LYS A 49 -2.14 10.99 3.20
CA LYS A 49 -3.59 10.74 3.39
C LYS A 49 -3.92 9.26 3.26
N LEU A 50 -3.33 8.56 2.29
CA LEU A 50 -3.48 7.13 2.10
C LEU A 50 -2.90 6.36 3.30
N TRP A 51 -1.73 6.74 3.81
CA TRP A 51 -1.17 6.17 5.02
C TRP A 51 -2.12 6.33 6.22
N CYS A 52 -2.62 7.55 6.46
CA CYS A 52 -3.57 7.83 7.55
C CYS A 52 -4.87 7.02 7.42
N GLY A 53 -5.40 6.88 6.20
CA GLY A 53 -6.71 6.27 5.95
C GLY A 53 -6.68 4.74 5.75
N LEU A 54 -5.64 4.20 5.13
CA LEU A 54 -5.53 2.79 4.77
C LEU A 54 -4.81 1.97 5.85
N CYS A 55 -3.83 2.55 6.55
CA CYS A 55 -3.09 1.87 7.61
C CYS A 55 -2.75 2.81 8.76
N HIS A 56 -3.75 3.13 9.57
CA HIS A 56 -3.65 4.13 10.63
C HIS A 56 -2.52 3.79 11.62
N GLN A 57 -1.37 4.45 11.50
CA GLN A 57 -0.19 4.31 12.36
C GLN A 57 0.32 2.86 12.52
N HIS A 58 0.11 2.02 11.50
CA HIS A 58 0.47 0.59 11.50
C HIS A 58 -0.21 -0.26 12.58
N VAL A 59 -1.24 0.27 13.25
CA VAL A 59 -2.02 -0.45 14.26
C VAL A 59 -3.36 -0.95 13.74
N SER A 60 -3.80 -0.47 12.58
CA SER A 60 -5.06 -0.90 11.96
C SER A 60 -5.04 -0.68 10.46
N MET A 61 -5.28 -1.74 9.69
CA MET A 61 -5.46 -1.69 8.25
C MET A 61 -6.96 -1.70 7.90
N ALA A 62 -7.39 -0.71 7.13
CA ALA A 62 -8.77 -0.61 6.64
C ALA A 62 -9.01 -1.51 5.41
N PRO A 63 -10.25 -1.97 5.15
CA PRO A 63 -10.55 -2.84 4.00
C PRO A 63 -10.24 -2.18 2.66
N ALA A 64 -10.31 -0.84 2.55
CA ALA A 64 -9.88 -0.13 1.34
C ALA A 64 -8.39 -0.32 1.04
N GLY A 65 -7.56 -0.63 2.04
CA GLY A 65 -6.14 -0.90 1.86
C GLY A 65 -5.88 -2.14 1.01
N TYR A 66 -6.66 -3.20 1.21
CA TYR A 66 -6.58 -4.42 0.40
C TYR A 66 -6.93 -4.14 -1.07
N ILE A 67 -7.97 -3.33 -1.30
CA ILE A 67 -8.41 -2.93 -2.64
C ILE A 67 -7.38 -2.03 -3.32
N ALA A 68 -6.73 -1.13 -2.57
CA ALA A 68 -5.72 -0.20 -3.05
C ALA A 68 -4.35 -0.85 -3.31
N LEU A 69 -4.00 -1.92 -2.60
CA LEU A 69 -2.71 -2.62 -2.68
C LEU A 69 -2.18 -2.85 -4.11
N PRO A 70 -2.94 -3.42 -5.06
CA PRO A 70 -2.42 -3.64 -6.41
C PRO A 70 -1.98 -2.34 -7.11
N PHE A 71 -2.65 -1.22 -6.85
CA PHE A 71 -2.32 0.07 -7.44
C PHE A 71 -1.11 0.71 -6.76
N ILE A 72 -1.01 0.59 -5.44
CA ILE A 72 0.16 1.06 -4.67
C ILE A 72 1.44 0.34 -5.15
N LEU A 73 1.37 -0.97 -5.37
CA LEU A 73 2.50 -1.76 -5.90
C LEU A 73 2.87 -1.38 -7.35
N GLU A 74 1.88 -1.04 -8.17
CA GLU A 74 2.11 -0.58 -9.54
C GLU A 74 2.75 0.83 -9.56
N ILE A 75 2.30 1.74 -8.70
CA ILE A 75 2.86 3.10 -8.59
C ILE A 75 4.30 3.05 -8.06
N LEU A 76 4.62 2.09 -7.18
CA LEU A 76 5.98 1.84 -6.71
C LEU A 76 6.95 1.49 -7.85
N ASP A 77 6.48 1.01 -9.02
CA ASP A 77 7.36 0.70 -10.16
C ASP A 77 7.98 1.95 -10.80
N SER A 78 7.34 3.11 -10.62
CA SER A 78 7.74 4.38 -11.23
C SER A 78 8.08 5.48 -10.22
N ALA A 79 7.99 5.18 -8.92
CA ALA A 79 8.26 6.16 -7.86
C ALA A 79 9.74 6.59 -7.84
N ASP A 80 9.98 7.88 -7.57
CA ASP A 80 11.32 8.35 -7.21
C ASP A 80 11.71 7.87 -5.81
N GLU A 81 12.94 8.14 -5.38
CA GLU A 81 13.42 7.67 -4.07
C GLU A 81 12.59 8.21 -2.89
N LEU A 82 12.15 9.47 -2.95
CA LEU A 82 11.40 10.08 -1.86
C LEU A 82 10.02 9.43 -1.75
N LEU A 83 9.32 9.28 -2.87
CA LEU A 83 8.01 8.64 -2.90
C LEU A 83 8.11 7.13 -2.59
N THR A 84 9.19 6.47 -3.00
CA THR A 84 9.46 5.05 -2.67
C THR A 84 9.52 4.86 -1.16
N VAL A 85 10.17 5.75 -0.42
CA VAL A 85 10.22 5.69 1.05
C VAL A 85 8.81 5.72 1.64
N GLU A 86 7.97 6.67 1.24
CA GLU A 86 6.62 6.83 1.77
C GLU A 86 5.70 5.66 1.41
N ILE A 87 5.80 5.14 0.18
CA ILE A 87 5.02 3.97 -0.24
C ILE A 87 5.44 2.73 0.56
N LEU A 88 6.74 2.53 0.79
CA LEU A 88 7.22 1.41 1.60
C LEU A 88 6.73 1.49 3.06
N ASP A 89 6.56 2.69 3.62
CA ASP A 89 5.99 2.86 4.95
C ASP A 89 4.53 2.36 5.00
N ILE A 90 3.70 2.70 4.01
CA ILE A 90 2.33 2.14 3.87
C ILE A 90 2.35 0.62 3.81
N LEU A 91 3.21 0.05 2.95
CA LEU A 91 3.30 -1.40 2.77
C LEU A 91 3.83 -2.11 4.01
N TRP A 92 4.71 -1.47 4.78
CA TRP A 92 5.14 -1.97 6.08
C TRP A 92 3.98 -2.03 7.06
N GLY A 93 3.15 -0.98 7.13
CA GLY A 93 1.94 -0.99 7.92
C GLY A 93 1.00 -2.14 7.57
N PHE A 94 0.79 -2.40 6.27
CA PHE A 94 -0.01 -3.55 5.84
C PHE A 94 0.60 -4.88 6.29
N ALA A 95 1.91 -5.06 6.09
CA ALA A 95 2.61 -6.26 6.50
C ALA A 95 2.54 -6.49 8.01
N GLN A 96 2.63 -5.42 8.81
CA GLN A 96 2.55 -5.47 10.28
C GLN A 96 1.15 -5.82 10.77
N CYS A 97 0.11 -5.16 10.24
CA CYS A 97 -1.28 -5.45 10.61
C CYS A 97 -1.68 -6.89 10.27
N CYS A 98 -1.21 -7.41 9.13
CA CYS A 98 -1.56 -8.76 8.69
C CYS A 98 -0.79 -9.89 9.40
N ILE A 99 0.02 -9.59 10.43
CA ILE A 99 0.59 -10.62 11.31
C ILE A 99 -0.50 -11.26 12.16
N GLU A 100 -1.55 -10.51 12.51
CA GLU A 100 -2.67 -11.03 13.30
C GLU A 100 -3.39 -12.15 12.54
N THR A 101 -3.50 -13.32 13.17
CA THR A 101 -4.19 -14.49 12.61
C THR A 101 -5.27 -14.99 13.57
N GLY A 102 -6.32 -15.62 13.01
CA GLY A 102 -7.37 -16.27 13.80
C GLY A 102 -8.79 -15.84 13.42
N PRO A 103 -9.82 -16.34 14.12
CA PRO A 103 -11.23 -16.17 13.75
C PRO A 103 -11.76 -14.73 13.89
N HIS A 104 -10.96 -13.83 14.44
CA HIS A 104 -11.29 -12.40 14.59
C HIS A 104 -10.50 -11.50 13.66
N ALA A 105 -9.51 -12.04 12.94
CA ALA A 105 -8.79 -11.27 11.93
C ALA A 105 -9.76 -10.93 10.78
N PRO A 106 -9.69 -9.72 10.22
CA PRO A 106 -10.46 -9.38 9.03
C PRO A 106 -10.14 -10.32 7.87
N ASP A 107 -11.16 -10.66 7.08
CA ASP A 107 -11.06 -11.60 5.95
C ASP A 107 -10.10 -11.14 4.84
N TYR A 108 -9.79 -9.84 4.79
CA TYR A 108 -8.83 -9.27 3.85
C TYR A 108 -7.36 -9.32 4.33
N PHE A 109 -7.07 -9.73 5.57
CA PHE A 109 -5.68 -9.77 6.07
C PHE A 109 -4.86 -10.88 5.40
N GLU A 110 -5.38 -12.11 5.34
CA GLU A 110 -4.71 -13.25 4.70
C GLU A 110 -4.39 -12.97 3.22
N PRO A 111 -5.34 -12.56 2.36
CA PRO A 111 -5.04 -12.28 0.96
C PRO A 111 -4.12 -11.05 0.77
N THR A 112 -4.17 -10.06 1.65
CA THR A 112 -3.20 -8.94 1.65
C THR A 112 -1.79 -9.48 1.90
N ARG A 113 -1.62 -10.31 2.94
CA ARG A 113 -0.34 -10.91 3.31
C ARG A 113 0.20 -11.81 2.20
N GLU A 114 -0.64 -12.65 1.60
CA GLU A 114 -0.27 -13.50 0.47
C GLU A 114 0.24 -12.67 -0.71
N ARG A 115 -0.46 -11.57 -1.03
CA ARG A 115 -0.02 -10.67 -2.10
C ARG A 115 1.34 -10.04 -1.79
N LEU A 116 1.56 -9.55 -0.57
CA LEU A 116 2.85 -9.00 -0.16
C LEU A 116 3.97 -10.05 -0.16
N ILE A 117 3.65 -11.32 0.13
CA ILE A 117 4.62 -12.42 0.04
C ILE A 117 5.09 -12.66 -1.39
N VAL A 118 4.20 -12.53 -2.38
CA VAL A 118 4.57 -12.62 -3.80
C VAL A 118 5.60 -11.55 -4.17
N GLU A 119 5.55 -10.38 -3.53
CA GLU A 119 6.47 -9.26 -3.74
C GLU A 119 7.79 -9.38 -2.96
N LEU A 120 8.04 -10.48 -2.23
CA LEU A 120 9.30 -10.68 -1.48
C LEU A 120 10.57 -10.47 -2.31
N PRO A 121 10.68 -10.94 -3.58
CA PRO A 121 11.87 -10.67 -4.40
C PRO A 121 12.11 -9.17 -4.62
N ARG A 122 11.05 -8.39 -4.77
CA ARG A 122 11.11 -6.94 -4.91
C ARG A 122 11.59 -6.28 -3.63
N PHE A 123 11.02 -6.67 -2.48
CA PHE A 123 11.45 -6.14 -1.19
C PHE A 123 12.90 -6.54 -0.86
N SER A 124 13.33 -7.75 -1.22
CA SER A 124 14.73 -8.16 -1.06
C SER A 124 15.68 -7.26 -1.84
N LEU A 125 15.35 -6.92 -3.10
CA LEU A 125 16.15 -5.98 -3.88
C LEU A 125 16.18 -4.59 -3.24
N LEU A 126 15.04 -4.08 -2.78
CA LEU A 126 14.95 -2.76 -2.12
C LEU A 126 15.67 -2.75 -0.76
N SER A 127 15.77 -3.88 -0.07
CA SER A 127 16.51 -3.98 1.19
C SER A 127 18.02 -3.76 1.03
N GLU A 128 18.55 -3.91 -0.18
CA GLU A 128 19.95 -3.67 -0.51
C GLU A 128 20.19 -2.26 -1.10
N HIS A 129 19.17 -1.40 -1.13
CA HIS A 129 19.26 -0.07 -1.72
C HIS A 129 20.21 0.86 -0.92
N SER A 130 20.90 1.77 -1.62
CA SER A 130 21.84 2.71 -0.98
C SER A 130 21.17 3.77 -0.11
N ASN A 131 19.89 4.04 -0.36
CA ASN A 131 19.06 4.90 0.50
C ASN A 131 18.66 4.12 1.76
N GLU A 132 19.11 4.58 2.92
CA GLU A 132 18.94 3.88 4.19
C GLU A 132 17.46 3.69 4.58
N LEU A 133 16.58 4.63 4.24
CA LEU A 133 15.15 4.51 4.56
C LEU A 133 14.47 3.46 3.69
N ILE A 134 14.80 3.40 2.39
CA ILE A 134 14.31 2.36 1.47
C ILE A 134 14.77 0.98 1.97
N SER A 135 16.07 0.83 2.26
CA SER A 135 16.63 -0.41 2.79
C SER A 135 15.96 -0.82 4.12
N HIS A 136 15.74 0.15 5.01
CA HIS A 136 15.10 -0.07 6.30
C HIS A 136 13.65 -0.57 6.17
N PHE A 137 12.79 0.17 5.48
CA PHE A 137 11.38 -0.21 5.37
C PHE A 137 11.19 -1.53 4.62
N ALA A 138 11.96 -1.77 3.56
CA ALA A 138 11.94 -3.05 2.85
C ALA A 138 12.34 -4.22 3.76
N SER A 139 13.35 -4.03 4.61
CA SER A 139 13.78 -5.04 5.60
C SER A 139 12.69 -5.30 6.66
N GLU A 140 12.02 -4.26 7.15
CA GLU A 140 10.94 -4.40 8.12
C GLU A 140 9.69 -5.06 7.52
N ILE A 141 9.37 -4.81 6.24
CA ILE A 141 8.34 -5.57 5.50
C ILE A 141 8.68 -7.06 5.48
N ILE A 142 9.89 -7.43 5.04
CA ILE A 142 10.32 -8.84 4.97
C ILE A 142 10.24 -9.51 6.34
N LYS A 143 10.69 -8.81 7.38
CA LYS A 143 10.67 -9.29 8.76
C LYS A 143 9.24 -9.49 9.27
N SER A 144 8.31 -8.58 8.98
CA SER A 144 6.89 -8.73 9.33
C SER A 144 6.27 -9.94 8.62
N LEU A 145 6.54 -10.11 7.32
CA LEU A 145 6.02 -11.23 6.53
C LEU A 145 6.64 -12.60 6.90
N SER A 146 7.78 -12.60 7.61
CA SER A 146 8.43 -13.81 8.11
C SER A 146 7.88 -14.29 9.46
N GLN A 147 7.13 -13.43 10.17
CA GLN A 147 6.50 -13.77 11.44
C GLN A 147 5.23 -14.60 11.22
N ARG A 148 5.00 -15.56 12.11
CA ARG A 148 3.83 -16.44 12.16
C ARG A 148 3.10 -16.24 13.47
#